data_AF-A0A3P7EFD8-F1
#
_entry.id   AF-A0A3P7EFD8-F1
#
_cell.length_a   1.000
_cell.length_b   1.000
_cell.length_c   1.000
_cell.angle_alpha   90.00
_cell.angle_beta   90.00
_cell.angle_gamma   90.00
#
_symmetry.space_group_name_H-M   'P 1'
#
loop_
_entity.id
_entity.type
_entity.pdbx_description
1 polymer ?
#
loop_
_entity_poly.entity_id
_entity_poly.type
_entity_poly.pdbx_seq_one_letter_code
_entity_poly.pdbx_strand_id
1 'polypeptide(L)'
;MQYLKSPSEDLPLSWLGRVRKSFQGDFGSLCLLTFLYLLQGIPLGLIAAIPLVLSSKHVSYGQQAIFSFAHWPFSVKLLWAPIVDSVYWRRIGRRKSWMVPCQYLIGIFMLLLSYRVSEIMGDSGADSKPPNVFLLMFLFLPLNFLAATQDIAVDGWALTMLSKENVGHASTCNAAGQTAGFFLGNVMFLTLDSPDFANRFFRNKPEPFGLVNLSG
;
A
#
# COMPACT_ATOMS: atom_id res chain seq x y z
N MET A 1 20.09 62.63 14.54
CA MET A 1 20.10 61.37 15.32
C MET A 1 19.54 60.26 14.45
N GLN A 2 20.39 59.65 13.62
CA GLN A 2 20.08 58.37 12.99
C GLN A 2 20.23 57.31 14.08
N TYR A 3 19.10 56.82 14.58
CA TYR A 3 19.06 55.67 15.46
C TYR A 3 19.62 54.47 14.67
N LEU A 4 20.84 54.09 15.03
CA LEU A 4 21.44 52.80 14.71
C LEU A 4 20.53 51.71 15.31
N LYS A 5 19.56 51.25 14.52
CA LYS A 5 18.84 50.02 14.81
C LYS A 5 19.88 48.90 14.73
N SER A 6 20.28 48.38 15.89
CA SER A 6 21.29 47.31 15.96
C SER A 6 20.80 46.12 15.12
N PRO A 7 21.63 45.52 14.26
CA PRO A 7 21.25 44.36 13.45
C PRO A 7 21.17 43.05 14.26
N SER A 8 20.74 43.12 15.53
CA SER A 8 20.89 42.02 16.49
C SER A 8 19.63 41.17 16.72
N GLU A 9 18.55 41.32 15.95
CA GLU A 9 17.29 40.59 16.24
C GLU A 9 16.86 39.51 15.23
N ASP A 10 17.57 39.32 14.12
CA ASP A 10 17.32 38.16 13.26
C ASP A 10 18.49 37.18 13.37
N LEU A 11 18.69 36.60 14.55
CA LEU A 11 19.57 35.43 14.67
C LEU A 11 19.01 34.39 13.68
N PRO A 12 19.74 34.03 12.60
CA PRO A 12 19.23 33.11 11.62
C PRO A 12 18.87 31.84 12.38
N LEU A 13 17.58 31.50 12.42
CA LEU A 13 17.10 30.28 13.04
C LEU A 13 18.05 29.15 12.62
N SER A 14 18.51 28.38 13.61
CA SER A 14 19.36 27.21 13.36
C SER A 14 18.76 26.37 12.22
N TRP A 15 19.57 25.62 11.48
CA TRP A 15 19.05 24.77 10.40
C TRP A 15 17.82 23.95 10.85
N LEU A 16 17.86 23.45 12.09
CA LEU A 16 16.73 22.79 12.75
C LEU A 16 15.53 23.72 12.99
N GLY A 17 15.74 24.96 13.42
CA GLY A 17 14.68 25.97 13.59
C GLY A 17 13.98 26.34 12.29
N ARG A 18 14.72 26.50 11.17
CA ARG A 18 14.13 26.72 9.84
C ARG A 18 13.32 25.52 9.39
N VAL A 19 13.89 24.32 9.49
CA VAL A 19 13.21 23.06 9.17
C VAL A 19 11.93 22.92 9.98
N ARG A 20 11.98 23.13 11.30
CA ARG A 20 10.82 23.05 12.18
C ARG A 20 9.74 24.08 11.85
N LYS A 21 10.11 25.30 11.47
CA LYS A 21 9.16 26.36 11.08
C LYS A 21 8.49 26.04 9.73
N SER A 22 9.25 25.49 8.77
CA SER A 22 8.71 24.97 7.50
C SER A 22 7.68 23.86 7.74
N PHE A 23 7.96 22.96 8.68
CA PHE A 23 7.08 21.85 9.01
C PHE A 23 5.91 22.23 9.93
N GLN A 24 6.00 23.29 10.73
CA GLN A 24 5.01 23.56 11.80
C GLN A 24 3.56 23.68 11.30
N GLY A 25 3.35 24.15 10.06
CA GLY A 25 2.02 24.19 9.44
C GLY A 25 1.57 22.86 8.82
N ASP A 26 2.51 22.05 8.33
CA ASP A 26 2.22 20.87 7.51
C ASP A 26 2.56 19.53 8.19
N PHE A 27 3.13 19.54 9.39
CA PHE A 27 3.58 18.32 10.06
C PHE A 27 2.44 17.33 10.28
N GLY A 28 1.26 17.82 10.66
CA GLY A 28 0.06 16.99 10.77
C GLY A 28 -0.35 16.39 9.43
N SER A 29 -0.28 17.17 8.36
CA SER A 29 -0.55 16.73 6.98
C SER A 29 0.43 15.66 6.52
N LEU A 30 1.72 15.83 6.80
CA LEU A 30 2.77 14.89 6.45
C LEU A 30 2.66 13.57 7.24
N CYS A 31 2.36 13.66 8.53
CA CYS A 31 2.13 12.48 9.36
C CYS A 31 0.91 11.70 8.85
N LEU A 32 -0.20 12.40 8.58
CA LEU A 32 -1.40 11.78 8.00
C LEU A 32 -1.10 11.15 6.64
N LEU A 33 -0.38 11.86 5.77
CA LEU A 33 -0.04 11.38 4.44
C LEU A 33 0.87 10.14 4.49
N THR A 34 1.90 10.18 5.33
CA THR A 34 2.79 9.02 5.55
C THR A 34 2.00 7.83 6.09
N PHE A 35 1.05 8.06 7.00
CA PHE A 35 0.18 7.01 7.53
C PHE A 35 -0.76 6.43 6.46
N LEU A 36 -1.33 7.26 5.59
CA LEU A 36 -2.17 6.79 4.48
C LEU A 36 -1.37 5.93 3.51
N TYR A 37 -0.16 6.35 3.14
CA TYR A 37 0.73 5.54 2.29
C TYR A 37 1.20 4.27 2.98
N LEU A 38 1.41 4.29 4.30
CA LEU A 38 1.68 3.09 5.08
C LEU A 38 0.52 2.11 4.98
N LEU A 39 -0.72 2.58 5.17
CA LEU A 39 -1.90 1.73 5.04
C LEU A 39 -2.08 1.17 3.63
N GLN A 40 -1.72 1.92 2.59
CA GLN A 40 -1.74 1.46 1.20
C GLN A 40 -0.65 0.42 0.90
N GLY A 41 0.52 0.56 1.52
CA GLY A 41 1.61 -0.41 1.39
C GLY A 41 1.25 -1.79 1.95
N ILE A 42 0.40 -1.87 2.98
CA ILE A 42 0.04 -3.16 3.61
C ILE A 42 -0.63 -4.14 2.62
N PRO A 43 -1.72 -3.77 1.92
CA PRO A 43 -2.29 -4.60 0.86
C PRO A 43 -1.28 -4.94 -0.23
N LEU A 44 -0.41 -4.02 -0.63
CA LEU A 44 0.59 -4.28 -1.67
C LEU A 44 1.65 -5.29 -1.22
N GLY A 45 2.10 -5.21 0.02
CA GLY A 45 3.03 -6.16 0.63
C GLY A 45 2.43 -7.56 0.74
N LEU A 46 1.14 -7.66 1.06
CA LEU A 46 0.37 -8.91 1.05
C LEU A 46 0.34 -9.53 -0.35
N ILE A 47 -0.01 -8.75 -1.37
CA ILE A 47 -0.04 -9.21 -2.78
C ILE A 47 1.35 -9.69 -3.21
N ALA A 48 2.41 -8.98 -2.80
CA ALA A 48 3.79 -9.35 -3.12
C ALA A 48 4.30 -10.60 -2.37
N ALA A 49 3.62 -11.05 -1.32
CA ALA A 49 3.91 -12.33 -0.70
C ALA A 49 3.41 -13.52 -1.54
N ILE A 50 2.41 -13.31 -2.40
CA ILE A 50 1.80 -14.37 -3.22
C ILE A 50 2.83 -15.05 -4.14
N PRO A 51 3.64 -14.33 -4.95
CA PRO A 51 4.71 -14.96 -5.73
C PRO A 51 5.71 -15.75 -4.89
N LEU A 52 6.02 -15.29 -3.68
CA LEU A 52 6.94 -15.96 -2.77
C LEU A 52 6.36 -17.31 -2.30
N VAL A 53 5.07 -17.35 -1.99
CA VAL A 53 4.34 -18.60 -1.68
C VAL A 53 4.22 -19.48 -2.93
N LEU A 54 3.97 -18.94 -4.12
CA LEU A 54 3.97 -19.73 -5.35
C LEU A 54 5.35 -20.35 -5.63
N SER A 55 6.42 -19.64 -5.31
CA SER A 55 7.78 -20.15 -5.48
C SER A 55 8.09 -21.33 -4.55
N SER A 56 7.53 -21.37 -3.33
CA SER A 56 7.69 -22.54 -2.45
C SER A 56 6.93 -23.76 -2.99
N LYS A 57 5.84 -23.56 -3.74
CA LYS A 57 5.09 -24.62 -4.45
C LYS A 57 5.69 -25.02 -5.80
N HIS A 58 6.97 -24.74 -6.05
CA HIS A 58 7.68 -25.06 -7.29
C HIS A 58 7.03 -24.50 -8.58
N VAL A 59 6.27 -23.41 -8.47
CA VAL A 59 5.72 -22.70 -9.64
C VAL A 59 6.86 -22.09 -10.44
N SER A 60 6.87 -22.36 -11.75
CA SER A 60 7.92 -21.88 -12.65
C SER A 60 8.05 -20.35 -12.62
N TYR A 61 9.28 -19.84 -12.77
CA TYR A 61 9.53 -18.40 -12.88
C TYR A 61 8.75 -17.75 -14.04
N GLY A 62 8.52 -18.49 -15.13
CA GLY A 62 7.69 -18.03 -16.24
C GLY A 62 6.24 -17.73 -15.82
N GLN A 63 5.65 -18.58 -14.96
CA GLN A 63 4.32 -18.33 -14.41
C GLN A 63 4.34 -17.19 -13.38
N GLN A 64 5.36 -17.09 -12.54
CA GLN A 64 5.51 -15.95 -11.63
C GLN A 64 5.60 -14.62 -12.40
N ALA A 65 6.30 -14.60 -13.54
CA ALA A 65 6.34 -13.45 -14.43
C ALA A 65 4.95 -13.09 -15.00
N ILE A 66 4.12 -14.09 -15.32
CA ILE A 66 2.72 -13.87 -15.71
C ILE A 66 1.95 -13.19 -14.57
N PHE A 67 2.13 -13.62 -13.33
CA PHE A 67 1.50 -12.95 -12.18
C PHE A 67 1.96 -11.50 -12.01
N SER A 68 3.23 -11.17 -12.28
CA SER A 68 3.74 -9.80 -12.20
C SER A 68 3.00 -8.82 -13.13
N PHE A 69 2.36 -9.29 -14.21
CA PHE A 69 1.49 -8.44 -15.02
C PHE A 69 0.27 -7.92 -14.27
N ALA A 70 -0.14 -8.54 -13.15
CA ALA A 70 -1.19 -8.01 -12.29
C ALA A 70 -0.81 -6.65 -11.69
N HIS A 71 0.48 -6.34 -11.53
CA HIS A 71 0.98 -5.04 -11.05
C HIS A 71 1.06 -3.96 -12.13
N TRP A 72 0.86 -4.32 -13.40
CA TRP A 72 0.90 -3.40 -14.53
C TRP A 72 0.08 -2.11 -14.33
N PRO A 73 -1.13 -2.13 -13.72
CA PRO A 73 -1.89 -0.91 -13.47
C PRO A 73 -1.10 0.20 -12.75
N PHE A 74 -0.17 -0.14 -11.84
CA PHE A 74 0.67 0.87 -11.19
C PHE A 74 1.59 1.60 -12.15
N SER A 75 2.09 0.93 -13.20
CA SER A 75 2.94 1.52 -14.23
C SER A 75 2.17 2.43 -15.18
N VAL A 76 0.92 2.08 -15.50
CA VAL A 76 0.08 2.85 -16.42
C VAL A 76 -0.86 3.84 -15.74
N LYS A 77 -0.86 3.94 -14.40
CA LYS A 77 -1.76 4.78 -13.60
C LYS A 77 -1.80 6.25 -14.06
N LEU A 78 -0.68 6.75 -14.58
CA LEU A 78 -0.57 8.10 -15.15
C LEU A 78 -1.60 8.38 -16.27
N LEU A 79 -1.99 7.36 -17.05
CA LEU A 79 -2.87 7.52 -18.21
C LEU A 79 -4.31 7.92 -17.82
N TRP A 80 -4.84 7.38 -16.73
CA TRP A 80 -6.19 7.70 -16.26
C TRP A 80 -6.20 8.65 -15.05
N ALA A 81 -5.04 9.05 -14.54
CA ALA A 81 -4.97 10.04 -13.47
C ALA A 81 -5.76 11.33 -13.78
N PRO A 82 -5.71 11.91 -14.99
CA PRO A 82 -6.53 13.06 -15.35
C PRO A 82 -8.05 12.78 -15.29
N ILE A 83 -8.45 11.54 -15.56
CA ILE A 83 -9.86 11.11 -15.49
C ILE A 83 -10.31 11.06 -14.03
N VAL A 84 -9.50 10.48 -13.15
CA VAL A 84 -9.76 10.43 -11.70
C VAL A 84 -9.84 11.84 -11.11
N ASP A 85 -8.98 12.75 -11.57
CA ASP A 85 -8.99 14.14 -11.10
C ASP A 85 -10.17 14.97 -11.65
N SER A 86 -10.66 14.66 -12.86
CA SER A 86 -11.73 15.42 -13.51
C SER A 86 -13.13 14.95 -13.11
N VAL A 87 -13.32 13.65 -12.89
CA VAL A 87 -14.61 13.06 -12.52
C VAL A 87 -14.71 13.03 -11.01
N TYR A 88 -15.64 13.77 -10.40
CA TYR A 88 -15.83 13.70 -8.95
C TYR A 88 -17.24 14.05 -8.50
N TRP A 89 -17.61 13.54 -7.32
CA TRP A 89 -18.90 13.83 -6.73
C TRP A 89 -18.88 15.15 -5.95
N ARG A 90 -19.61 16.17 -6.43
CA ARG A 90 -19.64 17.52 -5.81
C ARG A 90 -20.02 17.52 -4.32
N ARG A 91 -20.92 16.63 -3.87
CA ARG A 91 -21.36 16.55 -2.46
C ARG A 91 -20.29 16.07 -1.47
N ILE A 92 -19.43 15.14 -1.89
CA ILE A 92 -18.45 14.47 -1.00
C ILE A 92 -17.09 15.17 -1.08
N GLY A 93 -16.86 15.91 -2.16
CA GLY A 93 -15.59 16.57 -2.47
C GLY A 93 -14.70 15.70 -3.35
N ARG A 94 -13.83 16.35 -4.12
CA ARG A 94 -13.10 15.76 -5.25
C ARG A 94 -12.34 14.47 -4.91
N ARG A 95 -11.76 14.40 -3.72
CA ARG A 95 -10.80 13.33 -3.37
C ARG A 95 -11.41 12.22 -2.53
N LYS A 96 -12.25 12.59 -1.55
CA LYS A 96 -13.03 11.61 -0.77
C LYS A 96 -13.97 10.78 -1.65
N SER A 97 -14.42 11.31 -2.80
CA SER A 97 -15.23 10.57 -3.76
C SER A 97 -14.52 9.39 -4.43
N TRP A 98 -13.19 9.36 -4.43
CA TRP A 98 -12.42 8.23 -4.98
C TRP A 98 -11.78 7.38 -3.89
N MET A 99 -11.18 8.02 -2.87
CA MET A 99 -10.49 7.29 -1.80
C MET A 99 -11.43 6.32 -1.06
N VAL A 100 -12.64 6.78 -0.71
CA VAL A 100 -13.58 6.00 0.10
C VAL A 100 -14.16 4.81 -0.68
N PRO A 101 -14.70 4.99 -1.91
CA PRO A 101 -15.15 3.85 -2.71
C PRO A 101 -14.04 2.87 -3.04
N CYS A 102 -12.84 3.35 -3.40
CA CYS A 102 -11.69 2.45 -3.65
C CYS A 102 -11.35 1.63 -2.41
N GLN A 103 -11.33 2.23 -1.21
CA GLN A 103 -11.06 1.49 0.04
C GLN A 103 -12.08 0.39 0.27
N TYR A 104 -13.37 0.69 0.11
CA TYR A 104 -14.42 -0.32 0.28
C TYR A 104 -14.38 -1.40 -0.79
N LEU A 105 -14.13 -1.04 -2.05
CA LEU A 105 -14.01 -2.00 -3.13
C LEU A 105 -12.80 -2.92 -2.92
N ILE A 106 -11.64 -2.37 -2.57
CA ILE A 106 -10.44 -3.17 -2.22
C ILE A 106 -10.74 -4.10 -1.05
N GLY A 107 -11.37 -3.60 0.02
CA GLY A 107 -11.72 -4.41 1.18
C GLY A 107 -12.67 -5.56 0.84
N ILE A 108 -13.75 -5.27 0.10
CA ILE A 108 -14.71 -6.29 -0.36
C ILE A 108 -14.01 -7.30 -1.28
N PHE A 109 -13.17 -6.81 -2.20
CA PHE A 109 -12.44 -7.67 -3.13
C PHE A 109 -11.46 -8.58 -2.40
N MET A 110 -10.74 -8.08 -1.40
CA MET A 110 -9.85 -8.88 -0.55
C MET A 110 -10.62 -9.92 0.28
N LEU A 111 -11.79 -9.57 0.82
CA LEU A 111 -12.64 -10.54 1.52
C LEU A 111 -13.09 -11.66 0.59
N LEU A 112 -13.57 -11.33 -0.61
CA LEU A 112 -13.96 -12.32 -1.61
C LEU A 112 -12.77 -13.17 -2.07
N LEU A 113 -11.61 -12.55 -2.25
CA LEU A 113 -10.39 -13.23 -2.66
C LEU A 113 -9.91 -14.21 -1.59
N SER A 114 -10.03 -13.88 -0.30
CA SER A 114 -9.70 -14.77 0.81
C SER A 114 -10.39 -16.13 0.70
N TYR A 115 -11.69 -16.15 0.32
CA TYR A 115 -12.44 -17.40 0.15
C TYR A 115 -12.05 -18.20 -1.11
N ARG A 116 -11.44 -17.55 -2.10
CA ARG A 116 -11.10 -18.18 -3.39
C ARG A 116 -9.64 -18.57 -3.49
N VAL A 117 -8.73 -17.88 -2.80
CA VAL A 117 -7.29 -18.14 -2.93
C VAL A 117 -6.94 -19.55 -2.48
N SER A 118 -7.53 -20.08 -1.40
CA SER A 118 -7.27 -21.46 -0.96
C SER A 118 -7.65 -22.51 -2.01
N GLU A 119 -8.76 -22.28 -2.73
CA GLU A 119 -9.20 -23.14 -3.84
C GLU A 119 -8.22 -23.06 -5.03
N ILE A 120 -7.75 -21.85 -5.36
CA ILE A 120 -6.90 -21.62 -6.53
C ILE A 120 -5.44 -21.99 -6.29
N MET A 121 -4.97 -21.90 -5.03
CA MET A 121 -3.64 -22.37 -4.63
C MET A 121 -3.53 -23.90 -4.53
N GLY A 122 -4.61 -24.63 -4.83
CA GLY A 122 -4.59 -26.09 -4.91
C GLY A 122 -4.68 -26.79 -3.55
N ASP A 123 -5.02 -26.07 -2.48
CA ASP A 123 -5.06 -26.60 -1.10
C ASP A 123 -6.34 -27.43 -0.83
N SER A 124 -7.23 -27.55 -1.82
CA SER A 124 -8.50 -28.26 -1.70
C SER A 124 -8.36 -29.75 -2.08
N GLY A 125 -7.76 -30.54 -1.18
CA GLY A 125 -7.91 -31.99 -1.15
C GLY A 125 -6.89 -32.81 -1.95
N ALA A 126 -7.13 -34.13 -1.98
CA ALA A 126 -6.17 -35.17 -2.39
C ALA A 126 -5.62 -35.07 -3.83
N ASP A 127 -6.18 -34.20 -4.66
CA ASP A 127 -5.65 -33.86 -5.99
C ASP A 127 -4.99 -32.49 -5.91
N SER A 128 -3.70 -32.45 -5.58
CA SER A 128 -2.85 -31.26 -5.62
C SER A 128 -2.76 -30.71 -7.04
N LYS A 129 -3.77 -29.94 -7.46
CA LYS A 129 -3.79 -29.27 -8.75
C LYS A 129 -2.74 -28.17 -8.75
N PRO A 130 -1.98 -27.99 -9.83
CA PRO A 130 -1.05 -26.88 -9.93
C PRO A 130 -1.81 -25.55 -9.80
N PRO A 131 -1.27 -24.57 -9.06
CA PRO A 131 -1.95 -23.31 -8.84
C PRO A 131 -2.20 -22.59 -10.17
N ASN A 132 -3.42 -22.12 -10.40
CA ASN A 132 -3.77 -21.46 -11.65
C ASN A 132 -3.34 -19.99 -11.63
N VAL A 133 -2.09 -19.75 -12.00
CA VAL A 133 -1.46 -18.42 -11.94
C VAL A 133 -2.14 -17.41 -12.86
N PHE A 134 -2.69 -17.84 -14.00
CA PHE A 134 -3.48 -16.98 -14.87
C PHE A 134 -4.75 -16.46 -14.18
N LEU A 135 -5.45 -17.33 -13.48
CA LEU A 135 -6.64 -16.93 -12.71
C LEU A 135 -6.25 -15.97 -11.57
N LEU A 136 -5.14 -16.23 -10.87
CA LEU A 136 -4.60 -15.28 -9.87
C LEU A 136 -4.34 -13.92 -10.52
N MET A 137 -3.63 -13.86 -11.65
CA MET A 137 -3.36 -12.61 -12.34
C MET A 137 -4.66 -11.84 -12.63
N PHE A 138 -5.68 -12.49 -13.20
CA PHE A 138 -6.96 -11.85 -13.50
C PHE A 138 -7.76 -11.44 -12.26
N LEU A 139 -7.57 -12.09 -11.11
CA LEU A 139 -8.19 -11.67 -9.85
C LEU A 139 -7.46 -10.48 -9.23
N PHE A 140 -6.13 -10.49 -9.22
CA PHE A 140 -5.34 -9.39 -8.65
C PHE A 140 -5.26 -8.16 -9.55
N LEU A 141 -5.53 -8.28 -10.86
CA LEU A 141 -5.50 -7.16 -11.79
C LEU A 141 -6.54 -6.07 -11.46
N PRO A 142 -7.85 -6.36 -11.25
CA PRO A 142 -8.81 -5.37 -10.76
C PRO A 142 -8.43 -4.78 -9.40
N LEU A 143 -7.88 -5.61 -8.50
CA LEU A 143 -7.43 -5.15 -7.18
C LEU A 143 -6.30 -4.11 -7.30
N ASN A 144 -5.29 -4.40 -8.12
CA ASN A 144 -4.19 -3.47 -8.41
C ASN A 144 -4.68 -2.23 -9.16
N PHE A 145 -5.67 -2.35 -10.05
CA PHE A 145 -6.27 -1.20 -10.71
C PHE A 145 -6.99 -0.27 -9.73
N LEU A 146 -7.76 -0.83 -8.80
CA LEU A 146 -8.41 -0.07 -7.73
C LEU A 146 -7.38 0.55 -6.77
N ALA A 147 -6.34 -0.19 -6.41
CA ALA A 147 -5.25 0.31 -5.57
C ALA A 147 -4.48 1.46 -6.25
N ALA A 148 -4.13 1.32 -7.53
CA ALA A 148 -3.51 2.38 -8.32
C ALA A 148 -4.42 3.61 -8.44
N THR A 149 -5.73 3.42 -8.59
CA THR A 149 -6.72 4.51 -8.59
C THR A 149 -6.79 5.22 -7.25
N GLN A 150 -6.72 4.47 -6.14
CA GLN A 150 -6.65 5.05 -4.80
C GLN A 150 -5.36 5.84 -4.59
N ASP A 151 -4.23 5.30 -5.04
CA ASP A 151 -2.91 5.93 -4.97
C ASP A 151 -2.90 7.27 -5.72
N ILE A 152 -3.46 7.33 -6.94
CA ILE A 152 -3.69 8.60 -7.67
C ILE A 152 -4.49 9.59 -6.82
N ALA A 153 -5.58 9.15 -6.17
CA ALA A 153 -6.41 10.05 -5.38
C ALA A 153 -5.67 10.61 -4.14
N VAL A 154 -4.79 9.81 -3.52
CA VAL A 154 -3.96 10.21 -2.38
C VAL A 154 -2.78 11.08 -2.81
N ASP A 155 -2.08 10.71 -3.89
CA ASP A 155 -1.03 11.51 -4.54
C ASP A 155 -1.59 12.89 -4.89
N GLY A 156 -2.78 12.89 -5.51
CA GLY A 156 -3.60 14.06 -5.69
C GLY A 156 -3.69 14.80 -4.36
N TRP A 157 -4.31 14.19 -3.34
CA TRP A 157 -4.61 14.80 -2.02
C TRP A 157 -3.43 15.48 -1.35
N ALA A 158 -2.26 14.85 -1.39
CA ALA A 158 -1.02 15.40 -0.87
C ALA A 158 -0.76 16.83 -1.36
N LEU A 159 -0.95 17.09 -2.66
CA LEU A 159 -0.66 18.38 -3.28
C LEU A 159 -1.55 19.54 -2.81
N THR A 160 -2.75 19.27 -2.25
CA THR A 160 -3.57 20.34 -1.65
C THR A 160 -3.42 20.43 -0.14
N MET A 161 -2.88 19.40 0.50
CA MET A 161 -2.76 19.34 1.95
C MET A 161 -1.42 19.92 2.42
N LEU A 162 -0.42 19.95 1.55
CA LEU A 162 0.91 20.51 1.80
C LEU A 162 1.02 21.92 1.23
N SER A 163 1.71 22.80 1.96
CA SER A 163 2.13 24.10 1.43
C SER A 163 3.09 23.92 0.25
N LYS A 164 3.15 24.90 -0.66
CA LYS A 164 3.98 24.84 -1.87
C LYS A 164 5.46 24.54 -1.58
N GLU A 165 5.98 24.99 -0.45
CA GLU A 165 7.35 24.74 -0.01
C GLU A 165 7.59 23.27 0.36
N ASN A 166 6.56 22.59 0.88
CA ASN A 166 6.63 21.22 1.37
C ASN A 166 6.03 20.18 0.40
N VAL A 167 5.52 20.58 -0.77
CA VAL A 167 4.95 19.65 -1.76
C VAL A 167 5.95 18.56 -2.18
N GLY A 168 7.24 18.87 -2.23
CA GLY A 168 8.29 17.88 -2.53
C GLY A 168 8.39 16.74 -1.51
N HIS A 169 7.90 16.94 -0.29
CA HIS A 169 7.85 15.88 0.72
C HIS A 169 6.74 14.86 0.46
N ALA A 170 5.76 15.17 -0.41
CA ALA A 170 4.69 14.22 -0.77
C ALA A 170 5.25 12.90 -1.32
N SER A 171 6.22 12.98 -2.24
CA SER A 171 6.88 11.81 -2.81
C SER A 171 7.72 11.06 -1.78
N THR A 172 8.34 11.77 -0.83
CA THR A 172 9.09 11.14 0.27
C THR A 172 8.15 10.38 1.20
N CYS A 173 7.02 10.97 1.58
CA CYS A 173 5.98 10.32 2.37
C CYS A 173 5.41 9.11 1.64
N ASN A 174 5.21 9.21 0.32
CA ASN A 174 4.76 8.10 -0.52
C ASN A 174 5.78 6.94 -0.46
N ALA A 175 7.03 7.19 -0.84
CA ALA A 175 8.06 6.16 -0.87
C ALA A 175 8.29 5.53 0.51
N ALA A 176 8.42 6.35 1.57
CA ALA A 176 8.66 5.87 2.92
C ALA A 176 7.47 5.10 3.48
N GLY A 177 6.26 5.66 3.36
CA GLY A 177 5.02 5.05 3.84
C GLY A 177 4.74 3.73 3.12
N GLN A 178 4.70 3.73 1.79
CA GLN A 178 4.43 2.51 1.03
C GLN A 178 5.47 1.43 1.27
N THR A 179 6.77 1.79 1.35
CA THR A 179 7.82 0.81 1.65
C THR A 179 7.64 0.20 3.04
N ALA A 180 7.41 1.02 4.06
CA ALA A 180 7.17 0.53 5.42
C ALA A 180 5.93 -0.37 5.49
N GLY A 181 4.83 0.06 4.85
CA GLY A 181 3.60 -0.72 4.75
C GLY A 181 3.80 -2.02 3.99
N PHE A 182 4.56 -2.01 2.90
CA PHE A 182 4.89 -3.20 2.10
C PHE A 182 5.65 -4.22 2.93
N PHE A 183 6.69 -3.79 3.64
CA PHE A 183 7.42 -4.67 4.56
C PHE A 183 6.52 -5.23 5.65
N LEU A 184 5.71 -4.38 6.29
CA LEU A 184 4.78 -4.81 7.34
C LEU A 184 3.77 -5.82 6.80
N GLY A 185 3.16 -5.56 5.65
CA GLY A 185 2.17 -6.44 5.03
C GLY A 185 2.76 -7.78 4.62
N ASN A 186 3.96 -7.77 4.02
CA ASN A 186 4.65 -8.98 3.60
C ASN A 186 5.10 -9.83 4.80
N VAL A 187 5.79 -9.21 5.77
CA VAL A 187 6.30 -9.90 6.97
C VAL A 187 5.15 -10.40 7.84
N MET A 188 4.13 -9.58 8.11
CA MET A 188 2.97 -10.01 8.89
C MET A 188 2.27 -11.19 8.23
N PHE A 189 2.08 -11.14 6.91
CA PHE A 189 1.46 -12.24 6.20
C PHE A 189 2.28 -13.53 6.28
N LEU A 190 3.57 -13.48 5.98
CA LEU A 190 4.42 -14.68 6.05
C LEU A 190 4.52 -15.23 7.48
N THR A 191 4.50 -14.34 8.47
CA THR A 191 4.50 -14.71 9.87
C THR A 191 3.18 -15.39 10.26
N LEU A 192 2.04 -14.95 9.71
CA LEU A 192 0.74 -15.59 9.94
C LEU A 192 0.55 -16.89 9.14
N ASP A 193 1.16 -17.01 7.97
CA ASP A 193 1.16 -18.23 7.16
C ASP A 193 2.11 -19.30 7.73
N SER A 194 3.14 -18.90 8.46
CA SER A 194 4.07 -19.82 9.10
C SER A 194 3.39 -20.64 10.22
N PRO A 195 3.39 -21.99 10.14
CA PRO A 195 2.87 -22.85 11.20
C PRO A 195 3.67 -22.72 12.49
N ASP A 196 4.99 -22.54 12.40
CA ASP A 196 5.87 -22.40 13.57
C ASP A 196 5.48 -21.19 14.43
N PHE A 197 5.20 -20.06 13.79
CA PHE A 197 4.78 -18.86 14.49
C PHE A 197 3.38 -19.03 15.10
N ALA A 198 2.43 -19.55 14.32
CA ALA A 198 1.08 -19.83 14.79
C ALA A 198 1.07 -20.78 16.00
N ASN A 199 1.88 -21.83 15.95
CA ASN A 199 2.01 -22.82 17.02
C ASN A 199 2.73 -22.27 18.24
N ARG A 200 3.67 -21.34 18.07
CA ARG A 200 4.40 -20.74 19.19
C ARG A 200 3.58 -19.69 19.95
N PHE A 201 2.80 -18.88 19.24
CA PHE A 201 2.13 -17.72 19.84
C PHE A 201 0.63 -17.89 20.05
N PHE A 202 -0.06 -18.66 19.20
CA PHE A 202 -1.52 -18.71 19.19
C PHE A 202 -2.11 -20.07 19.55
N ARG A 203 -1.37 -21.18 19.36
CA ARG A 203 -1.88 -22.52 19.62
C ARG A 203 -1.20 -23.19 20.80
N ASN A 204 -2.00 -23.86 21.62
CA ASN A 204 -1.51 -24.74 22.68
C ASN A 204 -1.19 -26.15 22.15
N LYS A 205 -1.78 -26.55 21.03
CA LYS A 205 -1.51 -27.81 20.34
C LYS A 205 -0.95 -27.50 18.95
N PRO A 206 0.22 -28.03 18.57
CA PRO A 206 0.83 -27.74 17.29
C PRO A 206 -0.02 -28.35 16.16
N GLU A 207 -0.36 -27.52 15.20
CA GLU A 207 -1.05 -27.90 13.95
C GLU A 207 -0.11 -27.63 12.77
N PRO A 208 -0.17 -28.40 11.68
CA PRO A 208 0.80 -28.30 10.58
C PRO A 208 0.61 -27.06 9.67
N PHE A 209 -0.46 -26.27 9.86
CA PHE A 209 -0.82 -25.14 9.01
C PHE A 209 -0.69 -23.79 9.73
N GLY A 210 -0.55 -22.67 9.01
CA GLY A 210 -0.54 -21.32 9.59
C GLY A 210 -1.88 -20.87 10.20
N LEU A 211 -1.97 -19.63 10.66
CA LEU A 211 -3.24 -18.94 10.95
C LEU A 211 -3.99 -18.61 9.66
N VAL A 212 -3.26 -18.27 8.61
CA VAL A 212 -3.77 -18.08 7.25
C VAL A 212 -3.09 -19.11 6.38
N ASN A 213 -3.82 -20.07 5.81
CA ASN A 213 -3.18 -21.17 5.06
C ASN A 213 -3.17 -20.87 3.57
N LEU A 214 -2.01 -20.49 3.04
CA LEU A 214 -1.73 -20.46 1.60
C LEU A 214 -0.64 -21.48 1.20
N SER A 215 0.20 -21.89 2.15
CA SER A 215 1.38 -22.74 1.93
C SER A 215 1.17 -24.25 2.02
N GLY A 216 -0.07 -24.74 2.15
CA GLY A 216 -0.35 -26.19 2.07
C GLY A 216 0.20 -26.83 0.79
#